data_AF-A0A5B1M457-F1
#
_entry.id   AF-A0A5B1M457-F1
#
_cell.length_a   1.000
_cell.length_b   1.000
_cell.length_c   1.000
_cell.angle_alpha   90.00
_cell.angle_beta   90.00
_cell.angle_gamma   90.00
#
_symmetry.space_group_name_H-M   'P 1'
#
loop_
_entity.id
_entity.type
_entity.pdbx_description
1 polymer ?
#
loop_
_entity_poly.entity_id
_entity_poly.type
_entity_poly.pdbx_seq_one_letter_code
_entity_poly.pdbx_strand_id
1 'polypeptide(L)'
;MEDRDAPPPPYFGDYPDGPYWSAVPRGEKVDVEDDYTVDGRKLEIMWDEGAGPLWGIEGLLPDEPAWLQQALGLSEALIADLLSWRNDMDAFNHSPHEDWLADQKELDLRAGELAERLQAEVGTRYEVRYHA
;
A
#
# COMPACT_ATOMS: atom_id res chain seq x y z
N MET A 1 26.03 29.43 32.97
CA MET A 1 25.21 29.76 31.78
C MET A 1 25.80 28.95 30.66
N GLU A 2 25.25 27.76 30.44
CA GLU A 2 25.56 26.88 29.31
C GLU A 2 24.20 26.38 28.83
N ASP A 3 23.82 26.83 27.64
CA ASP A 3 22.63 26.40 26.90
C ASP A 3 22.64 24.87 26.73
N ARG A 4 21.61 24.21 27.24
CA ARG A 4 21.41 22.75 27.21
C ARG A 4 20.14 22.34 26.44
N ASP A 5 19.78 23.07 25.39
CA ASP A 5 18.56 22.82 24.61
C ASP A 5 18.78 22.92 23.09
N ALA A 6 19.94 22.46 22.60
CA ALA A 6 20.09 22.17 21.18
C ALA A 6 19.75 20.69 20.94
N PRO A 7 18.74 20.37 20.10
CA PRO A 7 18.54 19.00 19.67
C PRO A 7 19.80 18.51 18.94
N PRO A 8 20.14 17.20 19.03
CA PRO A 8 21.28 16.69 18.29
C PRO A 8 21.09 17.01 16.79
N PRO A 9 22.16 17.39 16.08
CA PRO A 9 22.05 17.68 14.67
C PRO A 9 21.52 16.44 13.93
N PRO A 10 20.68 16.62 12.89
CA PRO A 10 20.20 15.48 12.11
C PRO A 10 21.41 14.80 11.48
N TYR A 11 21.63 13.55 11.87
CA TYR A 11 22.65 12.69 11.30
C TYR A 11 22.21 12.32 9.87
N PHE A 12 22.82 12.95 8.87
CA PHE A 12 22.74 12.52 7.47
C PHE A 12 23.94 11.62 7.18
N GLY A 13 23.84 10.36 7.56
CA GLY A 13 24.77 9.32 7.13
C GLY A 13 24.02 8.28 6.32
N ASP A 14 24.45 8.07 5.08
CA ASP A 14 24.06 6.92 4.27
C ASP A 14 24.51 5.63 4.97
N TYR A 15 23.57 4.77 5.40
CA TYR A 15 23.85 3.34 5.58
C TYR A 15 22.59 2.50 5.27
N PRO A 16 22.76 1.28 4.72
CA PRO A 16 21.70 0.46 4.14
C PRO A 16 21.15 -0.59 5.13
N ASP A 17 19.96 -1.09 4.82
CA ASP A 17 19.34 -2.34 5.32
C ASP A 17 18.69 -2.36 6.74
N GLY A 18 17.40 -1.96 6.77
CA GLY A 18 16.33 -2.39 7.71
C GLY A 18 16.34 -1.86 9.17
N PRO A 19 15.37 -2.24 10.03
CA PRO A 19 13.91 -2.20 9.93
C PRO A 19 13.33 -0.90 10.55
N TYR A 20 12.29 -0.32 9.95
CA TYR A 20 11.75 0.97 10.39
C TYR A 20 10.98 0.87 11.72
N TRP A 21 11.48 1.55 12.75
CA TRP A 21 10.71 2.02 13.89
C TRP A 21 10.70 3.55 13.85
N SER A 22 9.53 4.18 13.77
CA SER A 22 9.38 5.62 14.01
C SER A 22 8.57 5.84 15.30
N ALA A 23 9.15 6.60 16.22
CA ALA A 23 8.49 7.06 17.43
C ALA A 23 8.01 8.50 17.20
N VAL A 24 6.69 8.71 17.18
CA VAL A 24 6.10 10.06 17.16
C VAL A 24 5.91 10.58 18.59
N PRO A 25 6.09 11.89 18.85
CA PRO A 25 6.02 12.46 20.19
C PRO A 25 4.61 12.36 20.78
N ARG A 26 4.56 12.05 22.08
CA ARG A 26 3.32 11.92 22.84
C ARG A 26 2.71 13.29 23.13
N GLY A 27 1.62 13.61 22.44
CA GLY A 27 0.64 14.58 22.93
C GLY A 27 0.16 15.62 21.93
N GLU A 28 -0.80 15.24 21.09
CA GLU A 28 -2.03 16.01 20.90
C GLU A 28 -3.08 15.03 20.39
N LYS A 29 -4.27 15.02 20.99
CA LYS A 29 -5.41 14.29 20.40
C LYS A 29 -5.80 15.08 19.16
N VAL A 30 -5.28 14.65 18.01
CA VAL A 30 -5.84 15.05 16.74
C VAL A 30 -7.10 14.20 16.59
N ASP A 31 -8.27 14.84 16.69
CA ASP A 31 -9.48 14.30 16.07
C ASP A 31 -9.18 14.25 14.58
N VAL A 32 -8.65 13.13 14.12
CA VAL A 32 -8.41 12.92 12.69
C VAL A 32 -9.77 12.54 12.12
N GLU A 33 -10.52 13.55 11.69
CA GLU A 33 -11.27 13.40 10.45
C GLU A 33 -10.22 13.15 9.38
N ASP A 34 -9.92 11.86 9.22
CA ASP A 34 -8.94 11.34 8.32
C ASP A 34 -9.47 11.49 6.89
N ASP A 35 -9.44 12.72 6.40
CA ASP A 35 -9.73 13.10 5.02
C ASP A 35 -8.53 12.67 4.16
N TYR A 36 -8.33 11.35 4.08
CA TYR A 36 -7.31 10.69 3.27
C TYR A 36 -7.67 10.88 1.79
N THR A 37 -7.33 12.05 1.29
CA THR A 37 -7.44 12.39 -0.12
C THR A 37 -6.36 11.60 -0.86
N VAL A 38 -6.74 10.83 -1.88
CA VAL A 38 -5.77 10.16 -2.75
C VAL A 38 -5.05 11.24 -3.54
N ASP A 39 -3.81 11.56 -3.14
CA ASP A 39 -3.00 12.52 -3.88
C ASP A 39 -2.38 11.84 -5.11
N GLY A 40 -2.58 12.46 -6.28
CA GLY A 40 -2.07 11.96 -7.55
C GLY A 40 -3.07 11.20 -8.45
N ARG A 41 -2.76 11.18 -9.75
CA ARG A 41 -3.56 10.52 -10.79
C ARG A 41 -3.12 9.07 -11.05
N LYS A 42 -2.44 8.41 -10.12
CA LYS A 42 -1.89 7.07 -10.33
C LYS A 42 -2.29 6.13 -9.20
N LEU A 43 -2.70 4.93 -9.58
CA LEU A 43 -2.92 3.80 -8.70
C LEU A 43 -2.06 2.64 -9.19
N GLU A 44 -1.46 1.90 -8.27
CA GLU A 44 -0.64 0.74 -8.57
C GLU A 44 -1.10 -0.46 -7.76
N ILE A 45 -1.17 -1.61 -8.41
CA ILE A 45 -1.17 -2.90 -7.73
C ILE A 45 0.28 -3.35 -7.67
N MET A 46 0.81 -3.58 -6.47
CA MET A 46 2.20 -3.94 -6.25
C MET A 46 2.33 -5.23 -5.45
N TRP A 47 3.34 -6.01 -5.82
CA TRP A 47 3.77 -7.14 -5.03
C TRP A 47 4.69 -6.68 -3.89
N ASP A 48 4.18 -6.55 -2.67
CA ASP A 48 4.99 -6.25 -1.49
C ASP A 48 4.45 -6.96 -0.24
N GLU A 49 5.37 -7.59 0.50
CA GLU A 49 5.02 -8.46 1.63
C GLU A 49 4.45 -7.64 2.79
N GLY A 50 3.25 -7.98 3.25
CA GLY A 50 2.61 -7.27 4.36
C GLY A 50 2.11 -5.86 4.03
N ALA A 51 2.21 -5.44 2.77
CA ALA A 51 1.59 -4.21 2.27
C ALA A 51 0.14 -4.47 1.82
N GLY A 52 -0.68 -3.41 1.79
CA GLY A 52 -2.02 -3.46 1.21
C GLY A 52 -1.99 -3.59 -0.33
N PRO A 53 -3.13 -3.90 -0.96
CA PRO A 53 -3.17 -4.27 -2.37
C PRO A 53 -2.95 -3.10 -3.33
N LEU A 54 -3.04 -1.85 -2.84
CA LEU A 54 -3.04 -0.65 -3.66
C LEU A 54 -2.08 0.41 -3.14
N TRP A 55 -1.42 1.07 -4.09
CA TRP A 55 -0.49 2.16 -3.84
C TRP A 55 -0.89 3.38 -4.66
N GLY A 56 -0.80 4.55 -4.03
CA GLY A 56 -0.89 5.85 -4.68
C GLY A 56 0.51 6.44 -4.88
N ILE A 57 0.56 7.69 -5.36
CA ILE A 57 1.86 8.38 -5.56
C ILE A 57 2.61 8.56 -4.24
N GLU A 58 1.87 8.81 -3.16
CA GLU A 58 2.42 9.05 -1.82
C GLU A 58 2.70 7.74 -1.05
N GLY A 59 2.45 6.57 -1.65
CA GLY A 59 2.74 5.27 -1.07
C GLY A 59 1.51 4.39 -0.86
N LEU A 60 1.63 3.46 0.09
CA LEU A 60 0.62 2.45 0.35
C LEU A 60 -0.72 3.09 0.76
N LEU A 61 -1.80 2.65 0.12
CA LEU A 61 -3.16 3.08 0.44
C LEU A 61 -3.79 2.18 1.50
N PRO A 62 -4.76 2.72 2.27
CA PRO A 62 -5.55 1.93 3.20
C PRO A 62 -6.29 0.78 2.49
N ASP A 63 -6.31 -0.39 3.12
CA ASP A 63 -6.96 -1.59 2.59
C ASP A 63 -8.36 -1.81 3.18
N GLU A 64 -8.85 -0.89 4.03
CA GLU A 64 -10.18 -0.98 4.59
C GLU A 64 -11.26 -0.87 3.50
N PRO A 65 -12.21 -1.83 3.43
CA PRO A 65 -13.26 -1.82 2.41
C PRO A 65 -14.07 -0.52 2.35
N ALA A 66 -14.37 0.05 3.52
CA ALA A 66 -15.13 1.30 3.61
C ALA A 66 -14.36 2.48 3.00
N TRP A 67 -13.03 2.53 3.22
CA TRP A 67 -12.18 3.56 2.65
C TRP A 67 -12.08 3.41 1.14
N LEU A 68 -11.80 2.20 0.64
CA LEU A 68 -11.71 1.89 -0.79
C LEU A 68 -13.02 2.24 -1.53
N GLN A 69 -14.16 1.95 -0.91
CA GLN A 69 -15.46 2.30 -1.48
C GLN A 69 -15.69 3.81 -1.50
N GLN A 70 -15.38 4.53 -0.42
CA GLN A 70 -15.66 5.96 -0.31
C GLN A 70 -14.68 6.83 -1.10
N ALA A 71 -13.38 6.57 -0.99
CA ALA A 71 -12.32 7.38 -1.58
C ALA A 71 -12.15 7.10 -3.09
N LEU A 72 -12.21 5.84 -3.50
CA LEU A 72 -11.97 5.43 -4.88
C LEU A 72 -13.27 5.14 -5.65
N GLY A 73 -14.38 4.92 -4.94
CA GLY A 73 -15.65 4.57 -5.57
C GLY A 73 -15.66 3.14 -6.12
N LEU A 74 -14.88 2.23 -5.51
CA LEU A 74 -14.79 0.85 -5.96
C LEU A 74 -16.03 0.04 -5.56
N SER A 75 -16.35 -0.94 -6.39
CA SER A 75 -17.39 -1.92 -6.10
C SER A 75 -16.96 -2.87 -4.99
N GLU A 76 -17.92 -3.34 -4.19
CA GLU A 76 -17.65 -4.33 -3.13
C GLU A 76 -17.03 -5.61 -3.70
N ALA A 77 -17.39 -5.99 -4.93
CA ALA A 77 -16.84 -7.15 -5.61
C ALA A 77 -15.35 -6.96 -5.93
N LEU A 78 -14.95 -5.81 -6.49
CA LEU A 78 -13.54 -5.54 -6.78
C LEU A 78 -12.71 -5.43 -5.49
N ILE A 79 -13.26 -4.79 -4.46
CA ILE A 79 -12.61 -4.69 -3.14
C ILE A 79 -12.36 -6.11 -2.58
N ALA A 80 -13.35 -6.98 -2.61
CA ALA A 80 -13.21 -8.36 -2.15
C ALA A 80 -12.13 -9.11 -2.93
N ASP A 81 -12.07 -8.92 -4.25
CA ASP A 81 -11.08 -9.60 -5.09
C ASP A 81 -9.65 -9.06 -4.86
N LEU A 82 -9.49 -7.76 -4.65
CA LEU A 82 -8.20 -7.14 -4.29
C LEU A 82 -7.67 -7.67 -2.94
N LEU A 83 -8.54 -7.74 -1.93
CA LEU A 83 -8.17 -8.27 -0.62
C LEU A 83 -7.92 -9.77 -0.64
N SER A 84 -8.68 -10.52 -1.45
CA SER A 84 -8.43 -11.93 -1.69
C SER A 84 -7.04 -12.15 -2.30
N TRP A 85 -6.70 -11.39 -3.34
CA TRP A 85 -5.38 -11.45 -3.96
C TRP A 85 -4.24 -11.08 -3.00
N ARG A 86 -4.42 -10.04 -2.17
CA ARG A 86 -3.46 -9.70 -1.10
C ARG A 86 -3.24 -10.88 -0.15
N ASN A 87 -4.32 -11.51 0.32
CA ASN A 87 -4.23 -12.66 1.22
C ASN A 87 -3.53 -13.86 0.56
N ASP A 88 -3.77 -14.08 -0.74
CA ASP A 88 -3.12 -15.15 -1.50
C ASP A 88 -1.61 -14.88 -1.68
N MET A 89 -1.22 -13.62 -1.92
CA MET A 89 0.18 -13.18 -1.95
C MET A 89 0.87 -13.34 -0.59
N ASP A 90 0.21 -12.93 0.50
CA ASP A 90 0.72 -13.14 1.86
C ASP A 90 0.87 -14.64 2.16
N ALA A 91 -0.09 -15.47 1.76
CA ALA A 91 -0.02 -16.92 1.92
C ALA A 91 1.13 -17.55 1.10
N PHE A 92 1.36 -17.06 -0.12
CA PHE A 92 2.48 -17.44 -0.97
C PHE A 92 3.83 -17.13 -0.28
N ASN A 93 4.02 -15.94 0.27
CA ASN A 93 5.28 -15.60 0.92
C ASN A 93 5.60 -16.46 2.16
N HIS A 94 4.58 -17.02 2.81
CA HIS A 94 4.73 -17.77 4.07
C HIS A 94 4.66 -19.30 3.91
N SER A 95 4.41 -19.81 2.70
CA SER A 95 4.20 -21.24 2.47
C SER A 95 5.35 -21.87 1.67
N PRO A 96 5.65 -23.16 1.89
CA PRO A 96 6.55 -23.89 1.01
C PRO A 96 5.87 -24.15 -0.34
N HIS A 97 6.54 -23.81 -1.42
CA HIS A 97 6.06 -24.00 -2.80
C HIS A 97 6.74 -25.18 -3.47
N GLU A 98 5.94 -26.07 -4.07
CA GLU A 98 6.46 -27.14 -4.92
C GLU A 98 6.94 -26.59 -6.28
N ASP A 99 6.23 -25.59 -6.83
CA ASP A 99 6.59 -24.88 -8.06
C ASP A 99 6.37 -23.36 -7.91
N TRP A 100 7.33 -22.71 -7.24
CA TRP A 100 7.29 -21.29 -6.92
C TRP A 100 7.06 -20.38 -8.14
N LEU A 101 7.60 -20.75 -9.32
CA LEU A 101 7.48 -19.95 -10.53
C LEU A 101 6.08 -20.05 -11.15
N ALA A 102 5.47 -21.23 -11.10
CA ALA A 102 4.10 -21.40 -11.59
C ALA A 102 3.11 -20.64 -10.69
N ASP A 103 3.27 -20.76 -9.38
CA ASP A 103 2.43 -20.12 -8.37
C ASP A 103 2.56 -18.58 -8.42
N GLN A 104 3.78 -18.05 -8.57
CA GLN A 104 4.01 -16.61 -8.76
C GLN A 104 3.29 -16.10 -10.01
N LYS A 105 3.44 -16.81 -11.13
CA LYS A 105 2.85 -16.42 -12.41
C LYS A 105 1.31 -16.37 -12.35
N GLU A 106 0.68 -17.26 -11.58
CA GLU A 106 -0.77 -17.22 -11.39
C GLU A 106 -1.20 -15.95 -10.66
N LEU A 107 -0.46 -15.56 -9.63
CA LEU A 107 -0.75 -14.35 -8.86
C LEU A 107 -0.48 -13.08 -9.69
N ASP A 108 0.54 -13.07 -10.55
CA ASP A 108 0.80 -11.98 -11.49
C ASP A 108 -0.32 -11.82 -12.53
N LEU A 109 -0.83 -12.94 -13.06
CA LEU A 109 -1.95 -12.93 -14.00
C LEU A 109 -3.20 -12.34 -13.35
N ARG A 110 -3.51 -12.77 -12.13
CA ARG A 110 -4.63 -12.22 -11.36
C ARG A 110 -4.46 -10.74 -11.04
N ALA A 111 -3.25 -10.30 -10.72
CA ALA A 111 -2.96 -8.90 -10.47
C ALA A 111 -3.18 -8.04 -11.73
N GLY A 112 -2.79 -8.54 -12.91
CA GLY A 112 -3.08 -7.91 -14.19
C GLY A 112 -4.59 -7.75 -14.45
N GLU A 113 -5.38 -8.81 -14.24
CA GLU A 113 -6.84 -8.76 -14.37
C GLU A 113 -7.49 -7.76 -13.38
N LEU A 114 -6.98 -7.72 -12.15
CA LEU A 114 -7.42 -6.75 -11.14
C LEU A 114 -7.09 -5.32 -11.54
N ALA A 115 -5.91 -5.06 -12.12
CA ALA A 115 -5.53 -3.75 -12.62
C ALA A 115 -6.45 -3.28 -13.74
N GLU A 116 -6.81 -4.16 -14.68
CA GLU A 116 -7.77 -3.84 -15.75
C GLU A 116 -9.16 -3.51 -15.20
N ARG A 117 -9.65 -4.29 -14.24
CA ARG A 117 -10.94 -4.03 -13.59
C ARG A 117 -10.93 -2.75 -12.77
N LEU A 118 -9.86 -2.51 -12.02
CA LEU A 118 -9.66 -1.28 -11.28
C LEU A 118 -9.66 -0.08 -12.22
N GLN A 119 -8.96 -0.17 -13.36
CA GLN A 119 -8.95 0.88 -14.38
C GLN A 119 -10.36 1.19 -14.91
N ALA A 120 -11.19 0.15 -15.09
CA ALA A 120 -12.57 0.31 -15.55
C ALA A 120 -13.46 1.02 -14.52
N GLU A 121 -13.31 0.72 -13.22
CA GLU A 121 -14.12 1.33 -12.16
C GLU A 121 -13.69 2.76 -11.82
N VAL A 122 -12.38 3.01 -11.79
CA VAL A 122 -11.86 4.35 -11.51
C VAL A 122 -11.98 5.28 -12.73
N GLY A 123 -12.10 4.71 -13.93
CA GLY A 123 -12.25 5.46 -15.18
C GLY A 123 -11.03 6.36 -15.43
N THR A 124 -11.27 7.57 -15.92
CA THR A 124 -10.20 8.54 -16.22
C THR A 124 -9.70 9.31 -15.00
N ARG A 125 -10.20 9.00 -13.79
CA ARG A 125 -9.78 9.66 -12.54
C ARG A 125 -8.35 9.31 -12.18
N TYR A 126 -7.95 8.07 -12.45
CA TYR A 126 -6.63 7.52 -12.15
C TYR A 126 -6.13 6.67 -13.32
N GLU A 127 -4.82 6.68 -13.53
CA GLU A 127 -4.10 5.72 -14.34
C GLU A 127 -3.70 4.54 -13.45
N VAL A 128 -4.09 3.33 -13.84
CA VAL A 128 -3.82 2.11 -13.09
C VAL A 128 -2.70 1.34 -13.75
N ARG A 129 -1.74 0.87 -12.95
CA ARG A 129 -0.69 -0.04 -13.41
C ARG A 129 -0.54 -1.22 -12.46
N TYR A 130 -0.10 -2.34 -13.02
CA TYR A 130 0.41 -3.46 -12.23
C TYR A 130 1.94 -3.44 -12.28
N HIS A 131 2.57 -3.56 -11.11
CA HIS A 131 4.00 -3.67 -10.92
C HIS A 131 4.31 -5.01 -10.24
N ALA A 132 4.83 -5.95 -11.04
CA ALA A 132 5.36 -7.25 -10.60
C ALA A 132 6.81 -7.12 -10.14
#